data_AF-A0A377I2R2-F1
#
_entry.id   AF-A0A377I2R2-F1
#
_cell.length_a   1.000
_cell.length_b   1.000
_cell.length_c   1.000
_cell.angle_alpha   90.00
_cell.angle_beta   90.00
_cell.angle_gamma   90.00
#
_symmetry.space_group_name_H-M   'P 1'
#
loop_
_entity.id
_entity.type
_entity.pdbx_description
1 polymer ?
#
loop_
_entity_poly.entity_id
_entity_poly.type
_entity_poly.pdbx_seq_one_letter_code
_entity_poly.pdbx_strand_id
1 'polypeptide(L)'
;MTTPLGSWWADGRVGSLLHTIQREKDVSRVGFLAQQYAEEALQPLLDDGRATEVLVSHEQPNNGWLILSIQLTDNRGETVTFKHPVKLI
;
A
#
# COMPACT_ATOMS: atom_id res chain seq x y z
N MET A 1 17.65 -17.23 4.79
CA MET A 1 17.45 -15.92 5.44
C MET A 1 16.03 -15.48 5.11
N THR A 2 15.11 -15.51 6.09
CA THR A 2 13.71 -15.08 5.90
C THR A 2 13.65 -13.59 6.19
N THR A 3 13.59 -12.76 5.16
CA THR A 3 13.29 -11.34 5.30
C THR A 3 11.87 -11.21 5.82
N PRO A 4 11.61 -10.51 6.95
CA PRO A 4 10.26 -10.28 7.42
C PRO A 4 9.47 -9.55 6.33
N LEU A 5 8.25 -10.03 6.03
CA LEU A 5 7.43 -9.58 4.91
C LEU A 5 7.37 -8.04 4.86
N GLY A 6 7.18 -7.40 6.01
CA GLY A 6 7.11 -5.93 6.16
C GLY A 6 8.26 -5.12 5.58
N SER A 7 9.47 -5.68 5.48
CA SER A 7 10.62 -4.94 4.95
C SER A 7 10.73 -5.05 3.43
N TRP A 8 10.36 -6.19 2.84
CA TRP A 8 10.68 -6.49 1.44
C TRP A 8 9.77 -5.80 0.42
N TRP A 9 8.46 -5.72 0.66
CA TRP A 9 7.55 -5.03 -0.25
C TRP A 9 7.64 -3.50 -0.13
N ALA A 10 8.07 -2.99 1.03
CA ALA A 10 8.37 -1.57 1.24
C ALA A 10 9.65 -1.11 0.49
N ASP A 11 10.65 -1.98 0.34
CA ASP A 11 11.98 -1.64 -0.17
C ASP A 11 12.06 -1.45 -1.70
N GLY A 12 11.19 -2.11 -2.49
CA GLY A 12 11.45 -2.25 -3.93
C GLY A 12 10.52 -1.48 -4.88
N ARG A 13 9.27 -1.94 -4.97
CA ARG A 13 8.35 -1.55 -6.05
C ARG A 13 7.18 -0.69 -5.56
N VAL A 14 6.61 -1.05 -4.41
CA VAL A 14 5.49 -0.31 -3.81
C VAL A 14 5.96 1.09 -3.38
N GLY A 15 7.11 1.19 -2.70
CA GLY A 15 7.68 2.48 -2.26
C GLY A 15 7.98 3.45 -3.41
N SER A 16 8.51 2.95 -4.54
CA SER A 16 8.82 3.78 -5.72
C SER A 16 7.56 4.29 -6.44
N LEU A 17 6.52 3.46 -6.56
CA LEU A 17 5.24 3.86 -7.16
C LEU A 17 4.49 4.85 -6.27
N LEU A 18 4.41 4.59 -4.97
CA LEU A 18 3.80 5.52 -4.00
C LEU A 18 4.51 6.89 -3.96
N HIS A 19 5.82 6.92 -4.19
CA HIS A 19 6.57 8.18 -4.32
C HIS A 19 6.17 8.99 -5.57
N THR A 20 5.67 8.32 -6.61
CA THR A 20 5.19 8.98 -7.82
C THR A 20 3.83 9.66 -7.58
N ILE A 21 2.96 9.02 -6.80
CA ILE A 21 1.60 9.51 -6.49
C ILE A 21 1.63 10.76 -5.58
N GLN A 22 2.67 10.92 -4.76
CA GLN A 22 2.88 12.10 -3.91
C GLN A 22 2.94 13.43 -4.68
N ARG A 23 3.10 13.42 -6.01
CA ARG A 23 3.19 14.62 -6.85
C ARG A 23 1.90 15.01 -7.55
N GLU A 24 0.83 14.23 -7.41
CA GLU A 24 -0.45 14.55 -8.03
C GLU A 24 -1.25 15.58 -7.23
N LYS A 25 -1.75 16.59 -7.94
CA LYS A 25 -2.40 17.80 -7.39
C LYS A 25 -3.90 17.62 -7.10
N ASP A 26 -4.47 16.47 -7.49
CA ASP A 26 -5.90 16.20 -7.52
C ASP A 26 -6.32 15.31 -6.33
N VAL A 27 -6.39 15.95 -5.16
CA VAL A 27 -6.52 15.32 -3.83
C VAL A 27 -7.61 14.24 -3.76
N SER A 28 -8.80 14.48 -4.32
CA SER A 28 -9.90 13.51 -4.28
C SER A 28 -9.69 12.29 -5.18
N ARG A 29 -8.95 12.45 -6.27
CA ARG A 29 -8.65 11.35 -7.21
C ARG A 29 -7.42 10.56 -6.77
N VAL A 30 -6.49 11.21 -6.06
CA VAL A 30 -5.29 10.60 -5.51
C VAL A 30 -5.60 9.48 -4.54
N GLY A 31 -6.64 9.59 -3.69
CA GLY A 31 -7.03 8.52 -2.78
C GLY A 31 -7.36 7.20 -3.49
N PHE A 32 -8.21 7.28 -4.50
CA PHE A 32 -8.60 6.13 -5.32
C PHE A 32 -7.44 5.59 -6.15
N LEU A 33 -6.67 6.48 -6.81
CA LEU A 33 -5.48 6.08 -7.56
C LEU A 33 -4.46 5.37 -6.67
N ALA A 34 -4.19 5.91 -5.48
CA ALA A 34 -3.24 5.32 -4.55
C ALA A 34 -3.68 3.94 -4.05
N GLN A 35 -4.99 3.74 -3.85
CA GLN A 35 -5.53 2.41 -3.58
C GLN A 35 -5.26 1.46 -4.76
N GLN A 36 -5.68 1.83 -5.97
CA GLN A 36 -5.51 0.98 -7.16
C GLN A 36 -4.04 0.63 -7.41
N TYR A 37 -3.14 1.62 -7.31
CA TYR A 37 -1.71 1.39 -7.47
C TYR A 37 -1.13 0.48 -6.38
N ALA A 38 -1.58 0.63 -5.14
CA ALA A 38 -1.17 -0.28 -4.07
C ALA A 38 -1.69 -1.70 -4.35
N GLU A 39 -2.93 -1.87 -4.81
CA GLU A 39 -3.47 -3.17 -5.21
C GLU A 39 -2.64 -3.80 -6.35
N GLU A 40 -2.36 -3.06 -7.43
CA GLU A 40 -1.52 -3.54 -8.55
C GLU A 40 -0.10 -3.90 -8.11
N ALA A 41 0.50 -3.09 -7.24
CA ALA A 41 1.85 -3.36 -6.74
C ALA A 41 1.89 -4.56 -5.78
N LEU A 42 0.75 -4.91 -5.16
CA LEU A 42 0.62 -6.05 -4.26
C LEU A 42 0.09 -7.33 -4.96
N GLN A 43 -0.51 -7.24 -6.15
CA GLN A 43 -0.88 -8.41 -6.96
C GLN A 43 0.22 -9.48 -7.08
N PRO A 44 1.50 -9.16 -7.36
CA PRO A 44 2.54 -10.19 -7.45
C PRO A 44 2.79 -10.94 -6.13
N LEU A 45 2.42 -10.39 -4.96
CA LEU A 45 2.52 -11.11 -3.68
C LEU A 45 1.43 -12.18 -3.53
N LEU A 46 0.23 -11.91 -4.04
CA LEU A 46 -0.86 -12.88 -4.12
C LEU A 46 -0.51 -13.99 -5.11
N ASP A 47 0.05 -13.61 -6.26
CA ASP A 47 0.46 -14.54 -7.33
C ASP A 47 1.61 -15.46 -6.90
N ASP A 48 2.61 -14.93 -6.16
CA ASP A 48 3.72 -15.72 -5.58
C ASP A 48 3.25 -16.62 -4.41
N GLY A 49 1.98 -16.53 -3.99
CA GLY A 49 1.42 -17.28 -2.86
C GLY A 49 1.96 -16.84 -1.50
N ARG A 50 2.55 -15.64 -1.42
CA ARG A 50 3.12 -15.04 -0.20
C ARG A 50 2.01 -14.47 0.68
N ALA A 51 1.05 -13.80 0.05
CA ALA A 51 -0.16 -13.34 0.71
C ALA A 51 -1.35 -14.16 0.19
N THR A 52 -2.27 -14.50 1.09
CA THR A 52 -3.56 -15.10 0.75
C THR A 52 -4.64 -14.03 0.58
N GLU A 53 -4.51 -12.91 1.28
CA GLU A 53 -5.45 -11.79 1.20
C GLU A 53 -4.71 -10.46 1.29
N VAL A 54 -5.17 -9.49 0.50
CA VAL A 54 -4.70 -8.11 0.55
C VAL A 54 -5.92 -7.20 0.62
N LEU A 55 -5.96 -6.36 1.64
CA LEU A 55 -7.00 -5.35 1.84
C LEU A 55 -6.34 -3.97 1.80
N VAL A 56 -6.68 -3.16 0.80
CA VAL A 56 -6.18 -1.79 0.69
C VAL A 56 -7.32 -0.82 0.96
N SER A 57 -7.18 -0.02 2.01
CA SER A 57 -8.11 1.03 2.41
C SER A 57 -7.40 2.37 2.37
N HIS A 58 -8.10 3.42 1.95
CA HIS A 58 -7.59 4.78 1.95
C HIS A 58 -8.47 5.64 2.85
N GLU A 59 -7.85 6.41 3.73
CA GLU A 59 -8.52 7.31 4.65
C GLU A 59 -7.98 8.72 4.41
N GLN A 60 -8.85 9.65 4.01
CA GLN A 60 -8.46 11.02 3.73
C GLN A 60 -9.08 11.95 4.79
N PRO A 61 -8.37 12.24 5.89
CA PRO A 61 -8.73 13.39 6.71
C PRO A 61 -8.63 14.64 5.81
N ASN A 62 -9.63 15.54 5.86
CA ASN A 62 -9.72 16.78 5.05
C ASN A 62 -8.60 17.81 5.31
N ASN A 63 -7.44 17.36 5.78
CA ASN A 63 -6.31 18.13 6.26
C ASN A 63 -5.13 18.10 5.27
N GLY A 64 -5.34 17.61 4.04
CA GLY A 64 -4.29 17.45 3.02
C GLY A 64 -3.39 16.22 3.23
N TRP A 65 -3.89 15.22 3.95
CA TRP A 65 -3.18 13.96 4.17
C TRP A 65 -4.05 12.81 3.70
N LEU A 66 -3.41 11.81 3.10
CA LEU A 66 -4.03 10.55 2.73
C LEU A 66 -3.33 9.44 3.50
N ILE A 67 -4.08 8.68 4.29
CA ILE A 67 -3.57 7.54 5.04
C ILE A 67 -3.99 6.28 4.31
N LEU A 68 -3.03 5.59 3.71
CA LEU A 68 -3.26 4.28 3.11
C LEU A 68 -3.06 3.22 4.19
N SER A 69 -4.10 2.46 4.48
CA SER A 69 -4.06 1.29 5.35
C SER A 69 -4.07 0.03 4.49
N ILE A 70 -2.95 -0.69 4.49
CA ILE A 70 -2.76 -1.93 3.73
C ILE A 70 -2.71 -3.07 4.74
N GLN A 71 -3.64 -4.01 4.65
CA GLN A 71 -3.67 -5.21 5.47
C GLN A 71 -3.33 -6.41 4.58
N LEU A 72 -2.35 -7.19 4.99
CA LEU A 72 -1.90 -8.39 4.28
C LEU A 72 -2.12 -9.58 5.19
N THR A 73 -2.72 -10.65 4.67
CA THR A 73 -2.82 -11.94 5.37
C THR A 73 -1.89 -12.92 4.67
N ASP A 74 -0.96 -13.51 5.42
CA ASP A 74 -0.03 -14.53 4.91
C ASP A 74 -0.71 -15.92 4.85
N ASN A 75 -0.12 -16.85 4.11
CA ASN A 75 -0.57 -18.25 4.09
C ASN A 75 -0.50 -18.93 5.47
N ARG A 76 0.29 -18.38 6.40
CA ARG A 76 0.33 -18.81 7.80
C ARG A 76 -0.85 -18.29 8.65
N GLY A 77 -1.72 -17.45 8.09
CA GLY A 77 -2.81 -16.78 8.82
C GLY A 77 -2.34 -15.58 9.64
N GLU A 78 -1.10 -15.11 9.42
CA GLU A 78 -0.59 -13.91 10.08
C GLU A 78 -1.08 -12.68 9.30
N THR A 79 -1.87 -11.83 9.97
CA THR A 79 -2.35 -10.58 9.40
C THR A 79 -1.43 -9.44 9.82
N VAL A 80 -0.89 -8.72 8.85
CA VAL A 80 -0.01 -7.59 9.07
C VAL A 80 -0.65 -6.33 8.48
N THR A 81 -0.89 -5.34 9.33
CA THR A 81 -1.48 -4.06 8.93
C THR A 81 -0.39 -2.99 8.87
N PHE A 82 -0.35 -2.28 7.76
CA PHE A 82 0.57 -1.19 7.49
C PHE A 82 -0.20 0.08 7.23
N LYS A 83 0.26 1.19 7.82
CA LYS A 83 -0.30 2.52 7.59
C LYS A 83 0.77 3.39 6.94
N HIS A 84 0.45 3.94 5.78
CA HIS A 84 1.33 4.81 5.03
C HIS A 84 0.70 6.20 4.87
N PRO A 85 1.16 7.20 5.64
CA PRO A 85 0.71 8.56 5.47
C PRO A 85 1.38 9.19 4.25
N VAL A 86 0.57 9.59 3.27
CA VAL A 86 0.94 10.30 2.07
C VAL A 86 0.56 11.77 2.25
N LYS A 87 1.54 12.66 2.09
CA LYS A 87 1.29 14.10 2.11
C LYS A 87 0.86 14.56 0.72
N LEU A 88 -0.26 15.27 0.66
CA LEU A 88 -0.74 15.93 -0.56
C LEU A 88 -0.18 17.38 -0.57
N ILE A 89 0.28 17.86 -1.73
CA ILE A 89 0.92 19.19 -1.89
C ILE A 89 0.10 20.05 -2.85
#